data_AF-A0A926A7T9-F1
#
_entry.id   AF-A0A926A7T9-F1
#
_cell.length_a   1.000
_cell.length_b   1.000
_cell.length_c   1.000
_cell.angle_alpha   90.00
_cell.angle_beta   90.00
_cell.angle_gamma   90.00
#
_symmetry.space_group_name_H-M   'P 1'
#
loop_
_entity.id
_entity.type
_entity.pdbx_description
1 polymer ?
#
loop_
_entity_poly.entity_id
_entity_poly.type
_entity_poly.pdbx_seq_one_letter_code
_entity_poly.pdbx_strand_id
1 'polypeptide(L)'
;MWEGNATTSTTYLLGGDHLIAQTSGATTRYLLPDALGSTRALTDLNGGVTASYYYQPFGTRSNIAGVTATDTAATRYLYTAQQFDATTSLYHLRARAYHPGVGRFHSRDTWAI
;
A
#
# COMPACT_ATOMS: atom_id res chain seq x y z
N MET A 1 -34.16 -10.46 1.78
CA MET A 1 -33.03 -11.18 2.41
C MET A 1 -31.79 -10.82 1.61
N TRP A 2 -30.85 -10.09 2.19
CA TRP A 2 -29.55 -9.78 1.59
C TRP A 2 -28.52 -10.50 2.45
N GLU A 3 -27.87 -11.52 1.88
CA GLU A 3 -26.77 -12.20 2.56
C GLU A 3 -25.58 -11.26 2.54
N GLY A 4 -25.36 -10.58 3.68
CA GLY A 4 -24.23 -9.70 3.86
C GLY A 4 -22.94 -10.48 3.68
N ASN A 5 -22.27 -10.27 2.55
CA ASN A 5 -20.88 -10.65 2.36
C ASN A 5 -20.08 -10.05 3.53
N ALA A 6 -19.40 -10.89 4.31
CA ALA A 6 -18.61 -10.45 5.45
C ALA A 6 -17.48 -9.54 4.94
N THR A 7 -17.69 -8.23 5.03
CA THR A 7 -16.66 -7.25 4.69
C THR A 7 -15.52 -7.42 5.69
N THR A 8 -14.43 -8.06 5.25
CA THR A 8 -13.18 -8.10 6.01
C THR A 8 -12.70 -6.66 6.18
N SER A 9 -12.95 -6.08 7.35
CA SER A 9 -12.46 -4.75 7.72
C SER A 9 -10.99 -4.86 8.09
N THR A 10 -10.16 -3.98 7.52
CA THR A 10 -8.76 -3.82 7.91
C THR A 10 -8.60 -2.46 8.58
N THR A 11 -8.16 -2.47 9.84
CA THR A 11 -7.84 -1.27 10.60
C THR A 11 -6.35 -0.98 10.49
N TYR A 12 -5.98 0.29 10.45
CA TYR A 12 -4.59 0.74 10.39
C TYR A 12 -4.26 1.58 11.63
N LEU A 13 -3.13 1.27 12.27
CA LEU A 13 -2.59 2.03 13.39
C LEU A 13 -1.58 3.05 12.85
N LEU A 14 -1.80 4.32 13.16
CA LEU A 14 -0.91 5.42 12.82
C LEU A 14 -0.16 5.92 14.05
N GLY A 15 1.12 6.23 13.86
CA GLY A 15 1.97 6.93 14.82
C GLY A 15 2.47 8.23 14.20
N GLY A 16 1.82 9.34 14.52
CA GLY A 16 1.99 10.58 13.75
C GLY A 16 1.55 10.37 12.29
N ASP A 17 2.43 10.71 11.34
CA ASP A 17 2.15 10.58 9.90
C ASP A 17 2.56 9.21 9.31
N HIS A 18 3.02 8.26 10.14
CA HIS A 18 3.49 6.96 9.68
C HIS A 18 2.49 5.84 9.97
N LEU A 19 2.31 4.93 8.99
CA LEU A 19 1.63 3.65 9.23
C LEU A 19 2.55 2.71 10.01
N ILE A 20 2.05 2.20 11.13
CA ILE A 20 2.79 1.30 12.03
C ILE A 20 2.35 -0.14 11.87
N ALA A 21 1.04 -0.37 11.88
CA ALA A 21 0.48 -1.71 11.81
C ALA A 21 -0.86 -1.73 11.07
N GLN A 22 -1.22 -2.90 10.56
CA GLN A 22 -2.55 -3.19 10.07
C GLN A 22 -3.09 -4.44 10.77
N THR A 23 -4.38 -4.41 11.08
CA THR A 23 -5.08 -5.54 11.71
C THR A 23 -6.29 -5.90 10.88
N SER A 24 -6.37 -7.16 10.46
CA SER A 24 -7.49 -7.74 9.72
C SER A 24 -7.98 -8.96 10.49
N GLY A 25 -9.18 -8.87 11.06
CA GLY A 25 -9.67 -9.88 12.01
C GLY A 25 -8.73 -9.99 13.22
N ALA A 26 -8.24 -11.19 13.51
CA ALA A 26 -7.28 -11.44 14.59
C ALA A 26 -5.80 -11.32 14.17
N THR A 27 -5.52 -11.06 12.88
CA THR A 27 -4.14 -11.02 12.35
C THR A 27 -3.65 -9.58 12.32
N THR A 28 -2.57 -9.30 13.06
CA THR A 28 -1.85 -8.02 13.00
C THR A 28 -0.54 -8.20 12.24
N ARG A 29 -0.25 -7.26 11.34
CA ARG A 29 1.03 -7.17 10.63
C ARG A 29 1.62 -5.78 10.83
N TYR A 30 2.92 -5.70 11.03
CA TYR A 30 3.65 -4.45 11.18
C TYR A 30 4.22 -4.02 9.84
N LEU A 31 4.09 -2.74 9.49
CA LEU A 31 4.59 -2.20 8.24
C LEU A 31 6.01 -1.67 8.44
N LEU A 32 6.91 -2.04 7.55
CA LEU A 32 8.30 -1.58 7.57
C LEU A 32 8.53 -0.64 6.37
N PRO A 33 8.60 0.69 6.60
CA PRO A 33 8.77 1.67 5.54
C PRO A 33 10.24 1.83 5.12
N ASP A 34 10.47 2.32 3.89
CA ASP A 34 11.74 2.93 3.49
C ASP A 34 11.82 4.42 3.89
N ALA A 35 12.91 5.08 3.49
CA ALA A 35 13.15 6.50 3.77
C ALA A 35 12.11 7.45 3.17
N LEU A 36 11.38 7.03 2.12
CA LEU A 36 10.27 7.80 1.54
C LEU A 36 8.91 7.43 2.15
N GLY A 37 8.88 6.53 3.14
CA GLY A 37 7.66 6.02 3.74
C GLY A 37 7.00 4.89 2.94
N SER A 38 7.63 4.37 1.88
CA SER A 38 7.05 3.28 1.09
C SER A 38 7.13 1.97 1.85
N THR A 39 6.04 1.21 1.91
CA THR A 39 6.04 -0.10 2.59
C THR A 39 6.97 -1.07 1.87
N ARG A 40 8.07 -1.48 2.49
CA ARG A 40 9.06 -2.43 1.95
C ARG A 40 8.82 -3.85 2.40
N ALA A 41 8.33 -4.04 3.61
CA ALA A 41 8.02 -5.34 4.14
C ALA A 41 6.87 -5.27 5.15
N LEU A 42 6.24 -6.41 5.39
CA LEU A 42 5.33 -6.62 6.51
C LEU A 42 5.83 -7.76 7.37
N THR A 43 5.81 -7.61 8.69
CA THR A 43 6.14 -8.69 9.62
C THR A 43 4.96 -9.13 10.46
N ASP A 44 4.99 -10.37 10.93
CA ASP A 44 4.14 -10.83 12.02
C ASP A 44 4.66 -10.35 13.40
N LEU A 45 3.97 -10.78 14.47
CA LEU A 45 4.34 -10.45 15.85
C LEU A 45 5.70 -11.03 16.28
N ASN A 46 6.17 -12.10 15.63
CA ASN A 46 7.45 -12.73 15.93
C ASN A 46 8.61 -12.15 15.10
N GLY A 47 8.35 -11.12 14.28
CA GLY A 47 9.33 -10.52 13.37
C GLY A 47 9.54 -11.30 12.07
N GLY A 48 8.74 -12.34 11.81
CA GLY A 48 8.78 -13.08 10.55
C GLY A 48 8.25 -12.24 9.39
N VAL A 49 8.98 -12.15 8.29
CA VAL A 49 8.56 -11.38 7.10
C VAL A 49 7.45 -12.13 6.36
N THR A 50 6.27 -11.50 6.28
CA THR A 50 5.05 -12.04 5.66
C THR A 50 4.83 -11.54 4.23
N ALA A 51 5.41 -10.39 3.87
CA ALA A 51 5.39 -9.83 2.53
C ALA A 51 6.56 -8.87 2.34
N SER A 52 7.04 -8.75 1.09
CA SER A 52 8.12 -7.83 0.70
C SER A 52 7.77 -7.15 -0.62
N TYR A 53 8.12 -5.87 -0.73
CA TYR A 53 7.87 -5.04 -1.91
C TYR A 53 9.12 -4.32 -2.36
N TYR A 54 9.26 -4.24 -3.68
CA TYR A 54 10.32 -3.51 -4.35
C TYR A 54 9.69 -2.51 -5.31
N TYR A 55 10.25 -1.31 -5.36
CA TYR A 55 9.73 -0.24 -6.20
C TYR A 55 10.83 0.22 -7.16
N GLN A 56 10.42 0.48 -8.40
CA GLN A 56 11.17 1.35 -9.29
C GLN A 56 11.11 2.80 -8.78
N PRO A 57 11.97 3.71 -9.27
CA PRO A 57 12.07 5.08 -8.75
C PRO A 57 10.74 5.86 -8.73
N PHE A 58 9.80 5.54 -9.61
CA PHE A 58 8.50 6.22 -9.72
C PHE A 58 7.34 5.45 -9.07
N GLY A 59 7.61 4.42 -8.27
CA GLY A 59 6.61 3.71 -7.48
C GLY A 59 5.94 2.51 -8.15
N THR A 60 6.38 2.15 -9.36
CA THR A 60 5.98 0.88 -9.99
C THR A 60 6.54 -0.27 -9.18
N ARG A 61 5.67 -1.18 -8.73
CA ARG A 61 6.09 -2.37 -8.01
C ARG A 61 6.85 -3.29 -8.96
N SER A 62 8.07 -3.63 -8.60
CA SER A 62 8.89 -4.59 -9.32
C SER A 62 8.80 -5.94 -8.61
N ASN A 63 8.59 -7.01 -9.38
CA ASN A 63 8.78 -8.35 -8.88
C ASN A 63 10.27 -8.66 -8.80
N ILE A 64 10.72 -9.11 -7.63
CA ILE A 64 11.98 -9.84 -7.54
C ILE A 64 11.66 -11.32 -7.76
N ALA A 65 12.46 -11.97 -8.61
CA ALA A 65 12.36 -13.40 -8.85
C ALA A 65 12.35 -14.18 -7.52
N GLY A 66 11.36 -15.05 -7.33
CA GLY A 66 11.16 -15.82 -6.10
C GLY A 66 10.17 -15.22 -5.10
N VAL A 67 9.65 -14.00 -5.34
CA VAL A 67 8.51 -13.44 -4.60
C VAL A 67 7.28 -13.54 -5.48
N THR A 68 6.30 -14.35 -5.08
CA THR A 68 5.00 -14.39 -5.75
C THR A 68 4.32 -13.04 -5.52
N ALA A 69 4.31 -12.15 -6.51
CA ALA A 69 3.29 -11.10 -6.55
C ALA A 69 1.95 -11.78 -6.72
N THR A 70 1.26 -12.02 -5.61
CA THR A 70 -0.19 -12.03 -5.66
C THR A 70 -0.63 -10.64 -6.13
N ASP A 71 -1.52 -10.58 -7.11
CA ASP A 71 -2.16 -9.33 -7.55
C ASP A 71 -2.74 -8.55 -6.35
N THR A 72 -3.16 -9.28 -5.33
CA THR A 72 -3.58 -8.73 -4.04
C THR A 72 -2.36 -8.47 -3.15
N ALA A 73 -1.90 -7.22 -3.13
CA ALA A 73 -0.95 -6.77 -2.12
C ALA A 73 -1.50 -7.05 -0.70
N ALA A 74 -0.66 -7.61 0.18
CA ALA A 74 -0.98 -7.84 1.60
C ALA A 74 -1.40 -6.57 2.36
N THR A 75 -1.11 -5.38 1.84
CA THR A 75 -1.63 -4.10 2.33
C THR A 75 -2.03 -3.19 1.16
N ARG A 76 -2.96 -2.26 1.42
CA ARG A 76 -3.33 -1.23 0.44
C ARG A 76 -2.39 -0.04 0.42
N TYR A 77 -1.60 0.20 1.47
CA TYR A 77 -0.69 1.33 1.55
C TYR A 77 0.73 0.91 1.14
N LEU A 78 1.14 1.34 -0.05
CA LEU A 78 2.36 0.85 -0.71
C LEU A 78 3.37 2.00 -0.88
N TYR A 79 3.60 2.47 -2.11
CA TYR A 79 4.56 3.54 -2.40
C TYR A 79 4.23 4.83 -1.63
N THR A 80 5.23 5.39 -0.94
CA THR A 80 5.11 6.62 -0.12
C THR A 80 3.95 6.60 0.88
N ALA A 81 3.61 5.41 1.41
CA ALA A 81 2.46 5.18 2.28
C ALA A 81 1.10 5.62 1.68
N GLN A 82 0.96 5.62 0.35
CA GLN A 82 -0.28 5.99 -0.32
C GLN A 82 -1.10 4.76 -0.68
N GLN A 83 -2.43 4.93 -0.69
CA GLN A 83 -3.34 3.85 -1.02
C GLN A 83 -3.24 3.52 -2.52
N PHE A 84 -2.93 2.27 -2.83
CA PHE A 84 -2.94 1.75 -4.19
C PHE A 84 -4.29 1.13 -4.51
N ASP A 85 -4.90 1.55 -5.61
CA ASP A 85 -6.07 0.91 -6.19
C ASP A 85 -5.62 -0.05 -7.29
N ALA A 86 -5.82 -1.35 -7.07
CA ALA A 86 -5.43 -2.39 -8.02
C ALA A 86 -6.27 -2.37 -9.31
N THR A 87 -7.52 -1.88 -9.26
CA THR A 87 -8.39 -1.84 -10.44
C THR A 87 -7.94 -0.79 -11.44
N THR A 88 -7.53 0.38 -10.96
CA THR A 88 -7.03 1.47 -11.81
C THR A 88 -5.51 1.49 -11.96
N SER A 89 -4.80 0.74 -11.12
CA SER A 89 -3.33 0.76 -11.00
C SER A 89 -2.77 2.13 -10.61
N LEU A 90 -3.52 2.91 -9.83
CA LEU A 90 -3.18 4.26 -9.40
C LEU A 90 -2.97 4.35 -7.89
N TYR A 91 -2.16 5.33 -7.49
CA TYR A 91 -2.05 5.75 -6.10
C TYR A 91 -2.97 6.94 -5.82
N HIS A 92 -3.75 6.87 -4.75
CA HIS A 92 -4.59 7.97 -4.28
C HIS A 92 -3.82 8.86 -3.30
N LEU A 93 -3.25 9.97 -3.79
CA LEU A 93 -2.50 10.96 -3.00
C LEU A 93 -3.42 12.04 -2.45
N ARG A 94 -4.56 11.63 -1.87
CA ARG A 94 -5.63 12.49 -1.33
C ARG A 94 -6.28 13.35 -2.43
N ALA A 95 -5.64 14.45 -2.82
CA ALA A 95 -6.18 15.41 -3.79
C ALA A 95 -6.05 14.94 -5.25
N ARG A 96 -5.11 14.06 -5.57
CA ARG A 96 -4.83 13.63 -6.95
C ARG A 96 -4.50 12.14 -7.03
N ALA A 97 -4.85 11.53 -8.16
CA ALA A 97 -4.42 10.18 -8.51
C ALA A 97 -3.08 10.21 -9.25
N TYR A 98 -2.12 9.41 -8.81
CA TYR A 98 -0.78 9.30 -9.38
C TYR A 98 -0.60 7.97 -10.10
N HIS A 99 -0.09 8.02 -11.33
CA HIS A 99 0.18 6.85 -12.15
C HIS A 99 1.66 6.45 -12.04
N PRO A 100 2.00 5.37 -11.31
CA PRO A 100 3.39 4.98 -11.10
C PRO A 100 4.11 4.55 -12.38
N GLY A 101 3.41 3.85 -13.29
CA GLY A 101 3.97 3.40 -14.57
C GLY A 101 4.40 4.52 -15.53
N VAL A 102 3.84 5.72 -15.40
CA VAL A 102 4.17 6.90 -16.22
C VAL A 102 4.94 7.95 -15.41
N GLY A 103 4.94 7.84 -14.08
CA GLY A 103 5.61 8.78 -13.18
C GLY A 103 4.94 10.14 -13.07
N ARG A 104 3.61 10.23 -13.23
CA ARG A 104 2.88 11.53 -13.21
C ARG A 104 1.46 11.43 -12.65
N PHE A 105 0.89 12.58 -12.30
CA PHE A 105 -0.52 12.69 -11.91
C PHE A 105 -1.47 12.61 -13.12
N HIS A 106 -2.67 12.07 -12.89
CA HIS A 106 -3.74 11.99 -13.89
C HIS A 106 -4.43 13.33 -14.15
N SER A 107 -4.33 14.27 -13.22
CA SER A 107 -4.93 15.59 -13.32
C SER A 107 -3.89 16.68 -13.05
N ARG A 108 -4.12 17.85 -13.68
CA ARG A 108 -3.38 19.07 -13.36
C ARG A 108 -3.66 19.47 -11.91
N ASP A 109 -2.67 20.07 -11.27
CA ASP A 109 -2.85 20.68 -9.95
C ASP A 109 -3.87 21.83 -10.04
N THR A 110 -4.91 21.78 -9.23
CA THR A 110 -5.96 22.82 -9.17
C THR A 110 -5.52 24.08 -8.42
N TRP A 111 -4.43 24.02 -7.66
CA TRP A 111 -3.83 25.14 -6.94
C TRP A 111 -2.52 25.63 -7.59
N ALA A 112 -2.14 25.09 -8.75
CA ALA A 112 -1.02 25.65 -9.50
C ALA A 112 -1.37 27.05 -10.00
N ILE A 113 -0.62 28.03 -9.48
CA ILE A 113 -0.62 29.44 -9.87
C ILE A 113 0.01 29.61 -11.25
#